data_AF-A0A2D8MIQ6-F1
#
_entry.id   AF-A0A2D8MIQ6-F1
#
_cell.length_a   1.000
_cell.length_b   1.000
_cell.length_c   1.000
_cell.angle_alpha   90.00
_cell.angle_beta   90.00
_cell.angle_gamma   90.00
#
_symmetry.space_group_name_H-M   'P 1'
#
loop_
_entity.id
_entity.type
_entity.pdbx_description
1 polymer ?
#
loop_
_entity_poly.entity_id
_entity_poly.type
_entity_poly.pdbx_seq_one_letter_code
_entity_poly.pdbx_strand_id
1 'polypeptide(L)'
;MGAIASSTEYPLMHAAGYLFENGSAYAPGSHPKTPVRRSLWDVEGRLHNLAYMAPAIDLFDVQKTDLAPNWNGARQFDFFMNADEKANFMGYLYVALRRLQRTGNLPGLRAGLALLFAEEDGIITLRDAVSAIAPDLVQKHDYFDEGKEKALTRSTQIADLRPSSN
;
A
#
# COMPACT_ATOMS: atom_id res chain seq x y z
N MET A 1 -2.14 31.75 -16.27
CA MET A 1 -2.67 31.78 -14.88
C MET A 1 -2.64 30.35 -14.39
N GLY A 2 -1.75 30.01 -13.44
CA GLY A 2 -1.70 28.66 -12.88
C GLY A 2 -2.94 28.43 -12.01
N ALA A 3 -3.57 27.26 -12.12
CA ALA A 3 -4.68 26.88 -11.24
C ALA A 3 -4.22 26.95 -9.78
N ILE A 4 -5.06 27.50 -8.91
CA ILE A 4 -4.79 27.55 -7.47
C ILE A 4 -5.20 26.20 -6.89
N ALA A 5 -4.23 25.43 -6.39
CA ALA A 5 -4.51 24.16 -5.74
C ALA A 5 -5.55 24.32 -4.63
N SER A 6 -6.60 23.50 -4.68
CA SER A 6 -7.74 23.58 -3.75
C SER A 6 -8.27 22.20 -3.38
N SER A 7 -9.06 22.13 -2.31
CA SER A 7 -9.75 20.89 -1.90
C SER A 7 -10.78 20.39 -2.92
N THR A 8 -11.26 21.26 -3.81
CA THR A 8 -12.12 20.86 -4.93
C THR A 8 -11.33 20.17 -6.04
N GLU A 9 -10.09 20.58 -6.26
CA GLU A 9 -9.20 20.00 -7.27
C GLU A 9 -8.55 18.70 -6.78
N TYR A 10 -8.22 18.62 -5.49
CA TYR A 10 -7.57 17.45 -4.87
C TYR A 10 -8.39 16.92 -3.67
N PRO A 11 -9.59 16.36 -3.93
CA PRO A 11 -10.52 15.97 -2.89
C PRO A 11 -10.02 14.83 -2.00
N LEU A 12 -9.25 13.88 -2.54
CA LEU A 12 -8.73 12.76 -1.74
C LEU A 12 -7.60 13.20 -0.82
N MET A 13 -6.72 14.09 -1.29
CA MET A 13 -5.73 14.75 -0.44
C MET A 13 -6.41 15.52 0.71
N HIS A 14 -7.47 16.28 0.40
CA HIS A 14 -8.24 16.95 1.44
C HIS A 14 -8.86 15.94 2.44
N ALA A 15 -9.42 14.83 1.96
CA ALA A 15 -9.93 13.76 2.82
C ALA A 15 -8.84 13.05 3.65
N ALA A 16 -7.61 12.97 3.12
CA ALA A 16 -6.42 12.53 3.85
C ALA A 16 -5.88 13.59 4.82
N GLY A 17 -6.55 14.74 4.93
CA GLY A 17 -6.26 15.83 5.85
C GLY A 17 -5.10 16.73 5.44
N TYR A 18 -4.76 16.80 4.14
CA TYR A 18 -3.89 17.85 3.63
C TYR A 18 -4.62 19.19 3.65
N LEU A 19 -3.88 20.25 3.95
CA LEU A 19 -4.34 21.63 3.91
C LEU A 19 -3.81 22.30 2.64
N PHE A 20 -4.58 23.26 2.11
CA PHE A 20 -4.26 23.98 0.88
C PHE A 20 -4.18 25.47 1.18
N GLU A 21 -3.03 26.07 0.88
CA GLU A 21 -2.80 27.50 1.08
C GLU A 21 -1.85 28.02 -0.01
N ASN A 22 -2.14 29.20 -0.56
CA ASN A 22 -1.29 29.88 -1.55
C ASN A 22 -0.90 29.01 -2.76
N GLY A 23 -1.82 28.16 -3.24
CA GLY A 23 -1.58 27.27 -4.39
C GLY A 23 -0.67 26.07 -4.10
N SER A 24 -0.40 25.77 -2.83
CA SER A 24 0.38 24.61 -2.38
C SER A 24 -0.43 23.75 -1.40
N ALA A 25 -0.05 22.49 -1.27
CA ALA A 25 -0.57 21.61 -0.22
C ALA A 25 0.50 21.34 0.86
N TYR A 26 0.05 21.14 2.09
CA TYR A 26 0.89 20.81 3.24
C TYR A 26 0.18 19.88 4.20
N ALA A 27 0.94 19.08 4.94
CA ALA A 27 0.41 18.24 6.00
C ALA A 27 0.28 19.06 7.31
N PRO A 28 -0.81 18.92 8.09
CA PRO A 28 -0.90 19.52 9.42
C PRO A 28 0.32 19.19 10.29
N GLY A 29 0.93 20.20 10.89
CA GLY A 29 2.16 20.06 11.67
C GLY A 29 3.46 20.12 10.88
N SER A 30 3.40 20.15 9.53
CA SER A 30 4.55 20.54 8.72
C SER A 30 4.78 22.05 8.79
N HIS A 31 6.04 22.48 8.65
CA HIS A 31 6.37 23.90 8.65
C HIS A 31 5.64 24.57 7.47
N PRO A 32 4.92 25.70 7.67
CA PRO A 32 4.02 26.29 6.69
C PRO A 32 4.69 26.78 5.39
N LYS A 33 6.01 26.74 5.32
CA LYS A 33 6.82 27.06 4.12
C LYS A 33 7.44 25.83 3.45
N THR A 34 7.11 24.63 3.89
CA THR A 34 7.69 23.39 3.37
C THR A 34 6.59 22.63 2.63
N PRO A 35 6.31 22.99 1.36
CA PRO A 35 5.26 22.34 0.60
C PRO A 35 5.59 20.85 0.41
N VAL A 36 4.56 20.08 0.08
CA VAL A 36 4.75 18.72 -0.43
C VAL A 36 5.75 18.77 -1.58
N ARG A 37 6.84 18.00 -1.47
CA ARG A 37 7.92 17.97 -2.48
C ARG A 37 7.53 17.23 -3.77
N ARG A 38 6.52 16.35 -3.69
CA ARG A 38 5.90 15.66 -4.83
C ARG A 38 4.87 16.54 -5.52
N SER A 39 4.57 16.26 -6.79
CA SER A 39 3.45 16.93 -7.43
C SER A 39 2.14 16.55 -6.73
N LEU A 40 1.21 17.50 -6.64
CA LEU A 40 -0.09 17.25 -5.99
C LEU A 40 -0.88 16.16 -6.72
N TRP A 41 -0.74 16.10 -8.04
CA TRP A 41 -1.30 15.05 -8.89
C TRP A 41 -0.77 13.66 -8.55
N ASP A 42 0.52 13.52 -8.21
CA ASP A 42 1.06 12.22 -7.81
C ASP A 42 0.45 11.76 -6.48
N VAL A 43 0.32 12.66 -5.50
CA VAL A 43 -0.28 12.33 -4.20
C VAL A 43 -1.75 11.95 -4.35
N GLU A 44 -2.52 12.78 -5.08
CA GLU A 44 -3.92 12.50 -5.37
C GLU A 44 -4.07 11.20 -6.15
N GLY A 45 -3.21 10.94 -7.13
CA GLY A 45 -3.21 9.70 -7.92
C GLY A 45 -2.92 8.46 -7.07
N ARG A 46 -2.01 8.54 -6.10
CA ARG A 46 -1.75 7.43 -5.16
C ARG A 46 -2.94 7.17 -4.24
N LEU A 47 -3.58 8.23 -3.74
CA LEU A 47 -4.82 8.10 -2.98
C LEU A 47 -5.97 7.55 -3.83
N HIS A 48 -6.03 7.91 -5.10
CA HIS A 48 -7.00 7.35 -6.03
C HIS A 48 -6.77 5.85 -6.24
N ASN A 49 -5.52 5.40 -6.40
CA ASN A 49 -5.21 3.96 -6.48
C ASN A 49 -5.64 3.22 -5.21
N LEU A 50 -5.40 3.81 -4.03
CA LEU A 50 -5.85 3.26 -2.76
C LEU A 50 -7.37 3.11 -2.72
N ALA A 51 -8.11 4.16 -3.07
CA ALA A 51 -9.57 4.14 -3.11
C ALA A 51 -10.11 3.15 -4.15
N TYR A 52 -9.46 3.07 -5.31
CA TYR A 52 -9.82 2.19 -6.42
C TYR A 52 -9.73 0.70 -6.04
N MET A 53 -8.70 0.33 -5.28
CA MET A 53 -8.46 -1.04 -4.81
C MET A 53 -9.14 -1.35 -3.46
N ALA A 54 -9.71 -0.35 -2.79
CA ALA A 54 -10.18 -0.46 -1.40
C ALA A 54 -11.10 -1.65 -1.11
N PRO A 55 -12.10 -2.01 -1.95
CA PRO A 55 -12.96 -3.16 -1.68
C PRO A 55 -12.17 -4.48 -1.62
N ALA A 56 -11.21 -4.67 -2.54
CA ALA A 56 -10.39 -5.88 -2.60
C ALA A 56 -9.40 -5.94 -1.44
N ILE A 57 -8.80 -4.80 -1.08
CA ILE A 57 -7.92 -4.67 0.08
C ILE A 57 -8.68 -4.99 1.37
N ASP A 58 -9.89 -4.46 1.54
CA ASP A 58 -10.71 -4.70 2.73
C ASP A 58 -11.09 -6.18 2.86
N LEU A 59 -11.46 -6.84 1.75
CA LEU A 59 -11.71 -8.29 1.73
C LEU A 59 -10.46 -9.11 2.07
N PHE A 60 -9.29 -8.72 1.57
CA PHE A 60 -8.03 -9.40 1.89
C PHE A 60 -7.62 -9.23 3.36
N ASP A 61 -7.77 -8.01 3.89
CA ASP A 61 -7.27 -7.64 5.21
C ASP A 61 -8.21 -8.08 6.35
N VAL A 62 -9.52 -7.82 6.20
CA VAL A 62 -10.52 -8.06 7.27
C VAL A 62 -11.69 -8.93 6.84
N GLN A 63 -11.64 -9.54 5.66
CA GLN A 63 -12.66 -10.47 5.13
C GLN A 63 -14.07 -9.87 5.02
N LYS A 64 -14.17 -8.54 4.98
CA LYS A 64 -15.43 -7.81 4.87
C LYS A 64 -15.19 -6.46 4.19
N THR A 65 -16.12 -6.02 3.35
CA THR A 65 -16.19 -4.64 2.88
C THR A 65 -17.65 -4.20 2.75
N ASP A 66 -17.91 -2.94 3.07
CA ASP A 66 -19.21 -2.29 2.82
C ASP A 66 -19.15 -1.41 1.55
N LEU A 67 -18.00 -1.43 0.84
CA LEU A 67 -17.79 -0.67 -0.40
C LEU A 67 -18.36 -1.42 -1.61
N ALA A 68 -18.79 -0.67 -2.61
CA ALA A 68 -19.23 -1.24 -3.88
C ALA A 68 -18.09 -2.05 -4.54
N PRO A 69 -18.37 -3.24 -5.08
CA PRO A 69 -17.35 -4.03 -5.77
C PRO A 69 -16.75 -3.29 -6.97
N ASN A 70 -15.42 -3.38 -7.11
CA ASN A 70 -14.69 -2.86 -8.26
C ASN A 70 -13.77 -3.94 -8.83
N TRP A 71 -14.19 -4.58 -9.92
CA TRP A 71 -13.47 -5.70 -10.54
C TRP A 71 -12.09 -5.31 -11.06
N ASN A 72 -11.95 -4.13 -11.65
CA ASN A 72 -10.67 -3.70 -12.18
C ASN A 72 -9.69 -3.33 -11.06
N GLY A 73 -10.20 -2.72 -9.98
CA GLY A 73 -9.43 -2.50 -8.75
C GLY A 73 -8.98 -3.81 -8.11
N ALA A 74 -9.86 -4.82 -8.09
CA ALA A 74 -9.50 -6.16 -7.60
C ALA A 74 -8.38 -6.80 -8.43
N ARG A 75 -8.43 -6.72 -9.77
CA ARG A 75 -7.35 -7.23 -10.64
C ARG A 75 -6.02 -6.50 -10.40
N GLN A 76 -6.06 -5.19 -10.21
CA GLN A 76 -4.86 -4.41 -9.93
C GLN A 76 -4.24 -4.81 -8.58
N PHE A 77 -5.07 -4.99 -7.56
CA PHE A 77 -4.60 -5.45 -6.26
C PHE A 77 -4.07 -6.89 -6.33
N ASP A 78 -4.77 -7.78 -7.04
CA ASP A 78 -4.36 -9.17 -7.25
C ASP A 78 -3.02 -9.27 -7.99
N PHE A 79 -2.77 -8.39 -8.96
CA PHE A 79 -1.46 -8.27 -9.61
C PHE A 79 -0.36 -7.96 -8.59
N PHE A 80 -0.58 -7.01 -7.67
CA PHE A 80 0.39 -6.73 -6.62
C PHE A 80 0.62 -7.93 -5.71
N MET A 81 -0.44 -8.65 -5.32
CA MET A 81 -0.32 -9.74 -4.35
C MET A 81 0.25 -11.06 -4.91
N ASN A 82 0.36 -11.21 -6.23
CA ASN A 82 0.75 -12.48 -6.86
C ASN A 82 1.85 -12.40 -7.92
N ALA A 83 2.37 -11.21 -8.26
CA ALA A 83 3.35 -11.07 -9.35
C ALA A 83 4.77 -11.52 -8.94
N ASP A 84 5.49 -10.67 -8.21
CA ASP A 84 6.82 -10.95 -7.69
C ASP A 84 6.97 -10.40 -6.26
N GLU A 85 8.06 -10.74 -5.56
CA GLU A 85 8.24 -10.35 -4.15
C GLU A 85 8.17 -8.83 -3.95
N LYS A 86 8.70 -8.05 -4.90
CA LYS A 86 8.63 -6.59 -4.85
C LYS A 86 7.17 -6.11 -4.96
N ALA A 87 6.42 -6.62 -5.92
CA ALA A 87 5.01 -6.31 -6.11
C ALA A 87 4.18 -6.69 -4.87
N ASN A 88 4.49 -7.80 -4.20
CA ASN A 88 3.78 -8.24 -3.00
C ASN A 88 3.91 -7.22 -1.87
N PHE A 89 5.11 -6.70 -1.62
CA PHE A 89 5.31 -5.66 -0.61
C PHE A 89 4.65 -4.33 -1.00
N MET A 90 4.52 -4.02 -2.30
CA MET A 90 3.69 -2.89 -2.74
C MET A 90 2.22 -3.12 -2.38
N GLY A 91 1.71 -4.33 -2.59
CA GLY A 91 0.37 -4.74 -2.16
C GLY A 91 0.17 -4.57 -0.65
N TYR A 92 1.11 -5.04 0.17
CA TYR A 92 1.06 -4.85 1.63
C TYR A 92 1.15 -3.39 2.05
N LEU A 93 1.91 -2.56 1.32
CA LEU A 93 1.94 -1.12 1.58
C LEU A 93 0.57 -0.49 1.35
N TYR A 94 -0.12 -0.84 0.26
CA TYR A 94 -1.50 -0.41 0.04
C TYR A 94 -2.48 -0.93 1.11
N VAL A 95 -2.30 -2.15 1.61
CA VAL A 95 -3.06 -2.68 2.76
C VAL A 95 -2.84 -1.81 4.01
N ALA A 96 -1.59 -1.48 4.32
CA ALA A 96 -1.24 -0.65 5.47
C ALA A 96 -1.84 0.76 5.36
N LEU A 97 -1.75 1.40 4.19
CA LEU A 97 -2.38 2.70 3.93
C LEU A 97 -3.90 2.62 4.11
N ARG A 98 -4.55 1.55 3.63
CA ARG A 98 -5.99 1.36 3.76
C ARG A 98 -6.40 1.22 5.23
N ARG A 99 -5.62 0.49 6.05
CA ARG A 99 -5.87 0.37 7.50
C ARG A 99 -5.83 1.74 8.19
N LEU A 100 -4.85 2.57 7.85
CA LEU A 100 -4.72 3.92 8.40
C LEU A 100 -5.89 4.82 7.99
N GLN A 101 -6.31 4.72 6.72
CA GLN A 101 -7.49 5.44 6.23
C GLN A 101 -8.77 4.98 6.94
N ARG A 102 -8.99 3.66 7.08
CA ARG A 102 -10.18 3.08 7.70
C ARG A 102 -10.29 3.39 9.20
N THR A 103 -9.16 3.49 9.90
CA THR A 103 -9.11 3.85 11.33
C THR A 103 -9.13 5.37 11.57
N GLY A 104 -9.12 6.19 10.51
CA GLY A 104 -9.06 7.64 10.63
C GLY A 104 -7.71 8.19 11.11
N ASN A 105 -6.65 7.38 11.09
CA ASN A 105 -5.30 7.82 11.44
C ASN A 105 -4.67 8.62 10.28
N LEU A 106 -5.16 9.86 10.07
CA LEU A 106 -4.70 10.73 8.99
C LEU A 106 -3.21 11.09 9.07
N PRO A 107 -2.62 11.39 10.24
CA PRO A 107 -1.17 11.61 10.33
C PRO A 107 -0.37 10.37 9.87
N GLY A 108 -0.78 9.18 10.31
CA GLY A 108 -0.17 7.92 9.87
C GLY A 108 -0.33 7.70 8.36
N LEU A 109 -1.52 7.96 7.80
CA LEU A 109 -1.76 7.85 6.36
C LEU A 109 -0.82 8.73 5.55
N ARG A 110 -0.64 9.99 5.96
CA ARG A 110 0.28 10.94 5.29
C ARG A 110 1.74 10.50 5.42
N ALA A 111 2.14 9.99 6.58
CA ALA A 111 3.48 9.43 6.78
C ALA A 111 3.71 8.20 5.90
N GLY A 112 2.71 7.30 5.80
CA GLY A 112 2.76 6.13 4.92
C GLY A 112 2.87 6.52 3.43
N LEU A 113 2.14 7.55 2.99
CA LEU A 113 2.30 8.09 1.63
C LEU A 113 3.71 8.66 1.40
N ALA A 114 4.31 9.31 2.40
CA ALA A 114 5.69 9.77 2.30
C ALA A 114 6.69 8.61 2.18
N LEU A 115 6.45 7.49 2.88
CA LEU A 115 7.28 6.28 2.75
C LEU A 115 7.14 5.64 1.36
N LEU A 116 5.93 5.60 0.79
CA LEU A 116 5.72 5.18 -0.60
C LEU A 116 6.58 6.01 -1.57
N PHE A 117 6.57 7.34 -1.42
CA PHE A 117 7.40 8.20 -2.28
C PHE A 117 8.90 8.04 -2.03
N ALA A 118 9.30 7.82 -0.78
CA ALA A 118 10.69 7.52 -0.46
C ALA A 118 11.16 6.21 -1.10
N GLU A 119 10.29 5.21 -1.22
CA GLU A 119 10.59 3.98 -1.96
C GLU A 119 10.69 4.22 -3.47
N GLU A 120 9.75 4.95 -4.05
CA GLU A 120 9.79 5.29 -5.49
C GLU A 120 11.07 6.06 -5.86
N ASP A 121 11.57 6.87 -4.94
CA ASP A 121 12.82 7.63 -5.08
C ASP A 121 14.07 6.76 -4.78
N GLY A 122 13.89 5.48 -4.43
CA GLY A 122 14.97 4.54 -4.13
C GLY A 122 15.71 4.81 -2.82
N ILE A 123 15.10 5.57 -1.91
CA ILE A 123 15.70 5.94 -0.61
C ILE A 123 15.56 4.79 0.39
N ILE A 124 14.43 4.10 0.37
CA ILE A 124 14.11 2.95 1.24
C ILE A 124 13.57 1.79 0.42
N THR A 125 13.58 0.58 0.98
CA THR A 125 12.92 -0.57 0.35
C THR A 125 11.42 -0.63 0.70
N LEU A 126 10.62 -1.32 -0.11
CA LEU A 126 9.20 -1.55 0.20
C LEU A 126 9.02 -2.31 1.52
N ARG A 127 9.89 -3.28 1.81
CA ARG A 127 9.85 -4.03 3.06
C ARG A 127 10.08 -3.12 4.26
N ASP A 128 11.04 -2.19 4.19
CA ASP A 128 11.27 -1.21 5.26
C ASP A 128 10.07 -0.27 5.43
N ALA A 129 9.49 0.20 4.32
CA ALA A 129 8.30 1.03 4.34
C ALA A 129 7.13 0.32 5.03
N VAL A 130 6.86 -0.95 4.69
CA VAL A 130 5.80 -1.76 5.32
C VAL A 130 6.14 -2.04 6.79
N SER A 131 7.38 -2.41 7.10
CA SER A 131 7.83 -2.67 8.47
C SER A 131 7.60 -1.47 9.41
N ALA A 132 7.80 -0.26 8.89
CA ALA A 132 7.61 0.96 9.67
C ALA A 132 6.15 1.25 10.06
N ILE A 133 5.16 0.84 9.26
CA ILE A 133 3.75 1.21 9.47
C ILE A 133 2.80 0.03 9.71
N ALA A 134 3.18 -1.18 9.33
CA ALA A 134 2.41 -2.41 9.47
C ALA A 134 3.35 -3.63 9.59
N PRO A 135 4.15 -3.74 10.66
CA PRO A 135 5.12 -4.82 10.83
C PRO A 135 4.49 -6.22 10.86
N ASP A 136 3.22 -6.33 11.25
CA ASP A 136 2.47 -7.59 11.24
C ASP A 136 2.29 -8.15 9.82
N LEU A 137 2.23 -7.30 8.79
CA LEU A 137 2.14 -7.76 7.40
C LEU A 137 3.46 -8.39 6.92
N VAL A 138 4.61 -7.87 7.39
CA VAL A 138 5.92 -8.47 7.12
C VAL A 138 6.01 -9.85 7.78
N GLN A 139 5.58 -9.94 9.05
CA GLN A 139 5.55 -11.22 9.76
C GLN A 139 4.64 -12.24 9.07
N LYS A 140 3.44 -11.81 8.63
CA LYS A 140 2.50 -12.66 7.89
C LYS A 140 3.12 -13.21 6.60
N HIS A 141 3.89 -12.39 5.88
CA HIS A 141 4.61 -12.82 4.68
C HIS A 141 5.70 -13.86 5.01
N ASP A 142 6.56 -13.55 5.98
CA ASP A 142 7.67 -14.41 6.37
C ASP A 142 7.19 -15.80 6.84
N TYR A 143 6.10 -15.85 7.63
CA TYR A 143 5.50 -17.12 8.05
C TYR A 143 4.93 -17.93 6.88
N PHE A 144 4.38 -17.27 5.86
CA PHE A 144 3.81 -17.93 4.69
C PHE A 144 4.90 -18.56 3.82
N ASP A 145 6.02 -17.85 3.63
CA ASP A 145 7.16 -18.34 2.86
C ASP A 145 7.85 -19.51 3.56
N GLU A 146 8.09 -19.43 4.87
CA GLU A 146 8.60 -20.57 5.64
C GLU A 146 7.70 -21.81 5.52
N GLY A 147 6.39 -21.61 5.52
CA GLY A 147 5.40 -22.68 5.36
C GLY A 147 5.50 -23.33 3.97
N LYS A 148 5.65 -22.53 2.92
CA LYS A 148 5.84 -23.01 1.54
C LYS A 148 7.15 -23.79 1.39
N GLU A 149 8.26 -23.28 1.92
CA GLU A 149 9.56 -23.96 1.86
C GLU A 149 9.52 -25.32 2.58
N LYS A 150 8.91 -25.37 3.77
CA LYS A 150 8.71 -26.62 4.51
C LYS A 150 7.83 -27.60 3.73
N ALA A 151 6.80 -27.13 3.04
CA ALA A 151 5.93 -27.97 2.20
C ALA A 151 6.67 -28.52 0.97
N LEU A 152 7.41 -27.68 0.24
CA LEU A 152 8.23 -28.07 -0.91
C LEU A 152 9.30 -29.10 -0.52
N THR A 153 9.97 -28.89 0.61
CA THR A 153 10.99 -29.82 1.13
C THR A 153 10.39 -31.19 1.43
N ARG A 154 9.20 -31.23 2.07
CA ARG A 154 8.48 -32.49 2.32
C ARG A 154 8.04 -33.19 1.03
N SER A 155 7.53 -32.44 0.06
CA SER A 155 7.13 -33.00 -1.24
C SER A 155 8.30 -33.62 -1.98
N THR A 156 9.48 -32.98 -1.93
CA THR A 156 10.72 -33.47 -2.55
C THR A 156 11.19 -34.76 -1.87
N GLN A 157 11.23 -34.79 -0.53
CA GLN A 157 11.56 -35.99 0.23
C GLN A 157 10.62 -37.17 -0.05
N ILE A 158 9.32 -36.92 -0.23
CA ILE A 158 8.35 -37.96 -0.59
C ILE A 158 8.55 -38.46 -2.02
N ALA A 159 8.96 -37.59 -2.96
CA ALA A 159 9.25 -37.97 -4.34
C ALA A 159 10.51 -38.85 -4.42
N ASP A 160 11.55 -38.53 -3.65
CA ASP A 160 12.81 -39.31 -3.60
C ASP A 160 12.65 -40.68 -2.91
N LEU A 161 11.62 -40.85 -2.07
CA LEU A 161 11.30 -42.12 -1.42
C LEU A 161 10.43 -43.05 -2.28
N ARG A 162 10.01 -42.63 -3.48
CA ARG A 162 9.32 -43.54 -4.41
C ARG A 162 10.36 -44.46 -5.05
N PRO A 163 10.28 -45.79 -4.85
CA PRO A 163 11.21 -46.69 -5.52
C PRO A 163 11.04 -46.55 -7.04
N SER A 164 12.16 -46.40 -7.75
CA SER A 164 12.20 -46.52 -9.20
C SER A 164 11.74 -47.93 -9.57
N SER A 165 10.47 -48.06 -9.92
CA SER A 165 9.90 -49.27 -10.47
C SER A 165 10.56 -49.55 -11.82
N ASN A 166 11.57 -50.44 -11.81
CA ASN A 166 11.99 -51.23 -12.97
C ASN A 166 11.11 -52.47 -13.07
#